data_AF-A0A382EMJ0-F1
#
_entry.id   AF-A0A382EMJ0-F1
#
_cell.length_a   1.000
_cell.length_b   1.000
_cell.length_c   1.000
_cell.angle_alpha   90.00
_cell.angle_beta   90.00
_cell.angle_gamma   90.00
#
_symmetry.space_group_name_H-M   'P 1'
#
loop_
_entity.id
_entity.type
_entity.pdbx_description
1 polymer ?
#
loop_
_entity_poly.entity_id
_entity_poly.type
_entity_poly.pdbx_seq_one_letter_code
_entity_poly.pdbx_strand_id
1 'polypeptide(L)'
;MVLNVRRAFWLLLLALAQVSDAAAFDVDDDGTTEALTDGLLVLRHQFGFIGQTLVDGALGSGASRIDPAEIATYLANQSETFDIDGNNTVDALTDGLLLLRYLFGFSGE
;
A
#
# COMPACT_ATOMS: atom_id res chain seq x y z
N MET A 1 -25.02 -8.44 41.10
CA MET A 1 -24.25 -7.38 40.43
C MET A 1 -22.93 -7.98 39.95
N VAL A 2 -22.96 -8.76 38.87
CA VAL A 2 -21.76 -9.40 38.29
C VAL A 2 -21.21 -8.43 37.27
N LEU A 3 -20.16 -7.69 37.64
CA LEU A 3 -19.53 -6.70 36.80
C LEU A 3 -18.80 -7.38 35.62
N ASN A 4 -18.97 -6.81 34.44
CA ASN A 4 -18.48 -7.26 33.14
C ASN A 4 -16.95 -7.47 33.06
N VAL A 5 -16.43 -8.59 33.53
CA VAL A 5 -15.03 -9.00 33.26
C VAL A 5 -14.83 -9.34 31.77
N ARG A 6 -15.91 -9.70 31.06
CA ARG A 6 -15.88 -9.98 29.61
C ARG A 6 -15.82 -8.73 28.73
N ARG A 7 -15.81 -7.52 29.29
CA ARG A 7 -15.64 -6.27 28.50
C ARG A 7 -14.25 -5.64 28.64
N ALA A 8 -13.54 -5.93 29.73
CA ALA A 8 -12.16 -5.47 29.91
C ALA A 8 -11.15 -6.25 29.05
N PHE A 9 -11.45 -7.51 28.71
CA PHE A 9 -10.57 -8.33 27.86
C PHE A 9 -10.69 -8.02 26.36
N TRP A 10 -11.76 -7.31 25.94
CA TRP A 10 -11.97 -6.93 24.53
C TRP A 10 -11.39 -5.56 24.16
N LEU A 11 -10.94 -4.78 25.14
CA LEU A 11 -10.30 -3.47 24.89
C LEU A 11 -8.76 -3.56 24.83
N LEU A 12 -8.17 -4.67 25.29
CA LEU A 12 -6.71 -4.88 25.20
C LEU A 12 -6.29 -5.57 23.88
N LEU A 13 -7.22 -6.19 23.15
CA LEU A 13 -6.95 -6.85 21.86
C LEU A 13 -7.20 -5.94 20.64
N LEU A 14 -7.78 -4.75 20.83
CA LEU A 14 -8.11 -3.79 19.77
C LEU A 14 -7.08 -2.64 19.68
N ALA A 15 -5.82 -2.90 20.03
CA ALA A 15 -4.73 -1.93 19.93
C ALA A 15 -3.59 -2.40 19.01
N LEU A 16 -3.77 -3.50 18.27
CA LEU A 16 -2.68 -4.18 17.54
C LEU A 16 -2.92 -4.38 16.04
N ALA A 17 -3.95 -3.78 15.45
CA ALA A 17 -4.18 -3.90 14.01
C ALA A 17 -4.73 -2.60 13.40
N GLN A 18 -3.96 -1.53 13.55
CA GLN A 18 -4.03 -0.40 12.63
C GLN A 18 -2.59 -0.19 12.14
N VAL A 19 -2.13 -1.09 11.26
CA VAL A 19 -1.10 -0.67 10.30
C VAL A 19 -1.80 0.46 9.56
N SER A 20 -1.37 1.71 9.78
CA SER A 20 -1.92 2.83 9.05
C SER A 20 -1.79 2.54 7.56
N ASP A 21 -2.83 2.78 6.75
CA ASP A 21 -2.78 2.57 5.28
C ASP A 21 -1.53 3.22 4.65
N ALA A 22 -1.03 4.30 5.25
CA ALA A 22 0.24 4.93 4.91
C ALA A 22 1.44 3.95 4.86
N ALA A 23 1.56 3.05 5.84
CA ALA A 23 2.64 2.05 5.86
C ALA A 23 2.41 0.91 4.86
N ALA A 24 1.16 0.68 4.45
CA ALA A 24 0.84 -0.26 3.37
C ALA A 24 1.15 0.33 1.98
N PHE A 25 1.21 1.66 1.87
CA PHE A 25 1.58 2.38 0.66
C PHE A 25 3.08 2.65 0.57
N ASP A 26 3.89 2.35 1.59
CA ASP A 26 5.36 2.35 1.52
C ASP A 26 5.85 1.03 0.89
N VAL A 27 5.87 1.04 -0.44
CA VAL A 27 6.09 -0.13 -1.29
C VAL A 27 7.57 -0.45 -1.43
N ASP A 28 8.46 0.53 -1.34
CA ASP A 28 9.90 0.29 -1.36
C ASP A 28 10.55 0.26 0.04
N ASP A 29 9.75 0.43 1.10
CA ASP A 29 10.14 0.28 2.51
C ASP A 29 11.27 1.24 2.91
N ASP A 30 11.13 2.50 2.50
CA ASP A 30 12.07 3.57 2.82
C ASP A 30 11.63 4.47 3.98
N GLY A 31 10.44 4.20 4.54
CA GLY A 31 9.84 4.92 5.65
C GLY A 31 9.08 6.17 5.22
N THR A 32 8.95 6.42 3.92
CA THR A 32 8.14 7.49 3.35
C THR A 32 7.10 6.95 2.38
N THR A 33 6.16 7.78 1.99
CA THR A 33 5.15 7.41 0.97
C THR A 33 5.12 8.53 -0.05
N GLU A 34 5.69 8.31 -1.22
CA GLU A 34 5.84 9.31 -2.27
C GLU A 34 5.26 8.82 -3.59
N ALA A 35 4.75 9.76 -4.39
CA ALA A 35 4.06 9.41 -5.64
C ALA A 35 4.99 8.72 -6.66
N LEU A 36 6.23 9.18 -6.78
CA LEU A 36 7.15 8.72 -7.82
C LEU A 36 7.93 7.46 -7.45
N THR A 37 7.93 7.06 -6.18
CA THR A 37 8.55 5.82 -5.70
C THR A 37 7.46 4.78 -5.49
N ASP A 38 6.52 5.03 -4.60
CA ASP A 38 5.50 4.05 -4.23
C ASP A 38 4.35 3.99 -5.23
N GLY A 39 3.73 5.14 -5.51
CA GLY A 39 2.59 5.22 -6.40
C GLY A 39 2.92 4.71 -7.81
N LEU A 40 4.14 4.98 -8.27
CA LEU A 40 4.63 4.52 -9.56
C LEU A 40 4.87 3.00 -9.59
N LEU A 41 5.42 2.40 -8.52
CA LEU A 41 5.58 0.95 -8.40
C LEU A 41 4.24 0.22 -8.44
N VAL A 42 3.25 0.73 -7.70
CA VAL A 42 1.87 0.21 -7.72
C VAL A 42 1.30 0.28 -9.13
N LEU A 43 1.34 1.46 -9.76
CA LEU A 43 0.79 1.66 -11.10
C LEU A 43 1.44 0.74 -12.14
N ARG A 44 2.78 0.60 -12.11
CA ARG A 44 3.52 -0.27 -13.03
C ARG A 44 3.15 -1.74 -12.84
N HIS A 45 3.08 -2.21 -11.59
CA HIS A 45 2.69 -3.59 -11.29
C HIS A 45 1.27 -3.89 -11.79
N GLN A 46 0.32 -2.98 -11.59
CA GLN A 46 -1.05 -3.15 -12.06
C GLN A 46 -1.19 -3.12 -13.60
N PHE A 47 -0.26 -2.45 -14.31
CA PHE A 47 -0.10 -2.59 -15.76
C PHE A 47 0.59 -3.89 -16.20
N GLY A 48 0.99 -4.75 -15.26
CA GLY A 48 1.64 -6.04 -15.51
C GLY A 48 3.15 -5.95 -15.70
N PHE A 49 3.80 -4.85 -15.30
CA PHE A 49 5.25 -4.72 -15.41
C PHE A 49 5.92 -5.57 -14.32
N ILE A 50 7.00 -6.26 -14.71
CA ILE A 50 7.76 -7.16 -13.84
C ILE A 50 9.27 -6.95 -14.02
N GLY A 51 10.07 -7.58 -13.15
CA GLY A 51 11.53 -7.53 -13.27
C GLY A 51 12.07 -6.10 -13.26
N GLN A 52 13.15 -5.84 -14.00
CA GLN A 52 13.77 -4.51 -13.97
C GLN A 52 12.81 -3.38 -14.39
N THR A 53 11.88 -3.63 -15.31
CA THR A 53 10.91 -2.61 -15.74
C THR A 53 9.92 -2.19 -14.66
N LEU A 54 9.73 -3.01 -13.63
CA LEU A 54 8.94 -2.63 -12.46
C LEU A 54 9.66 -1.53 -11.67
N VAL A 55 10.95 -1.71 -11.39
CA VAL A 55 11.69 -0.88 -10.42
C VAL A 55 12.54 0.23 -11.02
N ASP A 56 12.82 0.20 -12.33
CA ASP A 56 13.78 1.12 -12.96
C ASP A 56 13.35 2.59 -12.81
N GLY A 57 14.17 3.37 -12.10
CA GLY A 57 13.90 4.78 -11.78
C GLY A 57 12.70 5.03 -10.86
N ALA A 58 12.21 4.01 -10.14
CA ALA A 58 11.05 4.09 -9.24
C ALA A 58 11.37 3.70 -7.79
N LEU A 59 12.64 3.53 -7.43
CA LEU A 59 13.05 3.28 -6.05
C LEU A 59 13.56 4.57 -5.40
N GLY A 60 13.12 4.83 -4.17
CA GLY A 60 13.58 5.89 -3.30
C GLY A 60 15.04 5.71 -2.88
N SER A 61 15.66 6.81 -2.45
CA SER A 61 17.08 6.78 -2.05
C SER A 61 17.37 5.95 -0.80
N GLY A 62 16.34 5.66 0.00
CA GLY A 62 16.40 4.85 1.21
C GLY A 62 15.76 3.47 1.09
N ALA A 63 15.32 3.07 -0.12
CA ALA A 63 14.56 1.85 -0.35
C ALA A 63 15.25 0.62 0.25
N SER A 64 14.51 -0.12 1.08
CA SER A 64 14.94 -1.40 1.65
C SER A 64 14.44 -2.58 0.83
N ARG A 65 13.25 -2.45 0.20
CA ARG A 65 12.65 -3.44 -0.68
C ARG A 65 12.96 -3.09 -2.14
N ILE A 66 14.12 -3.55 -2.62
CA ILE A 66 14.64 -3.19 -3.95
C ILE A 66 14.52 -4.29 -5.01
N ASP A 67 14.30 -5.54 -4.59
CA ASP A 67 14.19 -6.66 -5.52
C ASP A 67 12.83 -6.63 -6.24
N PRO A 68 12.79 -6.66 -7.59
CA PRO A 68 11.52 -6.60 -8.32
C PRO A 68 10.54 -7.73 -7.98
N ALA A 69 11.03 -8.93 -7.69
CA ALA A 69 10.18 -10.06 -7.33
C ALA A 69 9.63 -9.91 -5.91
N GLU A 70 10.41 -9.32 -5.00
CA GLU A 70 9.95 -8.98 -3.66
C GLU A 70 8.86 -7.91 -3.70
N ILE A 71 9.04 -6.83 -4.47
CA ILE A 71 8.02 -5.79 -4.66
C ILE A 71 6.74 -6.37 -5.26
N ALA A 72 6.85 -7.18 -6.32
CA ALA A 72 5.67 -7.81 -6.94
C ALA A 72 4.93 -8.72 -5.94
N THR A 73 5.67 -9.44 -5.09
CA THR A 73 5.10 -10.29 -4.05
C THR A 73 4.41 -9.46 -2.96
N TYR A 74 5.01 -8.36 -2.53
CA TYR A 74 4.42 -7.41 -1.59
C TYR A 74 3.07 -6.88 -2.10
N LEU A 75 3.06 -6.36 -3.33
CA LEU A 75 1.87 -5.80 -3.97
C LEU A 75 0.77 -6.86 -4.18
N ALA A 76 1.13 -8.07 -4.60
CA ALA A 76 0.16 -9.16 -4.79
C ALA A 76 -0.50 -9.62 -3.47
N ASN A 77 0.26 -9.64 -2.38
CA ASN A 77 -0.23 -10.02 -1.05
C ASN A 77 -1.15 -8.96 -0.42
N GLN A 78 -1.15 -7.74 -0.95
CA GLN A 78 -1.94 -6.62 -0.47
C GLN A 78 -3.01 -6.17 -1.47
N SER A 79 -3.50 -7.10 -2.30
CA SER A 79 -4.56 -6.81 -3.29
C SER A 79 -5.78 -6.11 -2.69
N GLU A 80 -6.23 -6.48 -1.48
CA GLU A 80 -7.34 -5.79 -0.79
C GLU A 80 -7.01 -4.34 -0.43
N THR A 81 -5.76 -4.02 -0.12
CA THR A 81 -5.31 -2.65 0.18
C THR A 81 -5.18 -1.79 -1.08
N PHE A 82 -4.85 -2.43 -2.20
CA PHE A 82 -4.64 -1.75 -3.49
C PHE A 82 -5.88 -1.78 -4.41
N ASP A 83 -7.02 -2.31 -3.95
CA ASP A 83 -8.35 -2.08 -4.52
C ASP A 83 -8.93 -0.79 -3.90
N ILE A 84 -8.50 0.35 -4.46
CA ILE A 84 -8.76 1.69 -3.91
C ILE A 84 -10.19 2.14 -4.23
N ASP A 85 -10.74 1.75 -5.38
CA ASP A 85 -12.11 2.11 -5.76
C ASP A 85 -13.17 1.13 -5.20
N GLY A 86 -12.73 0.00 -4.64
CA GLY A 86 -13.55 -0.97 -3.93
C GLY A 86 -14.40 -1.85 -4.86
N ASN A 87 -13.97 -2.04 -6.11
CA ASN A 87 -14.72 -2.80 -7.10
C ASN A 87 -14.36 -4.31 -7.11
N ASN A 88 -13.49 -4.77 -6.21
CA ASN A 88 -12.91 -6.12 -6.12
C ASN A 88 -11.99 -6.50 -7.30
N THR A 89 -11.45 -5.51 -8.00
CA THR A 89 -10.47 -5.66 -9.07
C THR A 89 -9.34 -4.68 -8.79
N VAL A 90 -8.10 -5.11 -8.99
CA VAL A 90 -6.92 -4.27 -8.78
C VAL A 90 -6.37 -3.89 -10.15
N ASP A 91 -6.75 -2.72 -10.65
CA ASP A 91 -6.50 -2.27 -12.02
C ASP A 91 -5.82 -0.90 -12.07
N ALA A 92 -4.84 -0.75 -12.97
CA ALA A 92 -3.95 0.41 -13.01
C ALA A 92 -4.65 1.77 -13.13
N LEU A 93 -5.74 1.83 -13.91
CA LEU A 93 -6.42 3.09 -14.22
C LEU A 93 -7.48 3.48 -13.19
N THR A 94 -7.97 2.52 -12.40
CA THR A 94 -8.98 2.73 -11.35
C THR A 94 -8.36 2.82 -9.98
N ASP A 95 -7.24 2.13 -9.74
CA ASP A 95 -6.63 2.04 -8.42
C ASP A 95 -5.28 2.74 -8.38
N GLY A 96 -4.32 2.26 -9.18
CA GLY A 96 -2.96 2.80 -9.22
C GLY A 96 -2.94 4.29 -9.57
N LEU A 97 -3.77 4.72 -10.52
CA LEU A 97 -3.87 6.14 -10.88
C LEU A 97 -4.53 6.99 -9.77
N LEU A 98 -5.48 6.44 -9.01
CA LEU A 98 -6.07 7.13 -7.87
C LEU A 98 -5.06 7.29 -6.74
N LEU A 99 -4.33 6.23 -6.40
CA LEU A 99 -3.24 6.28 -5.42
C LEU A 99 -2.16 7.29 -5.85
N LEU A 100 -1.70 7.23 -7.09
CA LEU A 100 -0.69 8.15 -7.62
C LEU A 100 -1.14 9.61 -7.51
N ARG A 101 -2.40 9.91 -7.89
CA ARG A 101 -2.97 11.26 -7.74
C ARG A 101 -3.04 11.70 -6.28
N TYR A 102 -3.49 10.81 -5.40
CA TYR A 102 -3.59 11.09 -3.97
C TYR A 102 -2.21 11.45 -3.40
N LEU A 103 -1.16 10.69 -3.74
CA LEU A 103 0.20 10.94 -3.27
C LEU A 103 0.81 12.24 -3.85
N PHE A 104 0.35 12.70 -5.01
CA PHE A 104 0.67 14.05 -5.52
C PHE A 104 -0.10 15.18 -4.81
N GLY A 105 -0.97 14.85 -3.86
CA GLY A 105 -1.80 15.82 -3.15
C GLY A 105 -3.05 16.26 -3.92
N PHE A 106 -3.43 15.55 -5.00
CA PHE A 106 -4.65 15.84 -5.74
C PHE A 106 -5.86 15.16 -5.10
N SER A 107 -6.43 15.77 -4.05
CA SER A 107 -7.81 15.52 -3.63
C SER A 107 -8.75 16.37 -4.48
N GLY A 108 -9.94 15.85 -4.85
CA GLY A 108 -10.84 16.43 -5.86
C GLY A 108 -11.53 17.77 -5.51
N GLU A 109 -10.78 18.74 -4.97
CA GLU A 109 -11.16 20.14 -4.77
C GLU A 109 -10.71 21.04 -5.94
#